data_AF-A0A7W7GWN0-F1
#
_entry.id   AF-A0A7W7GWN0-F1
#
_cell.length_a   1.000
_cell.length_b   1.000
_cell.length_c   1.000
_cell.angle_alpha   90.00
_cell.angle_beta   90.00
_cell.angle_gamma   90.00
#
_symmetry.space_group_name_H-M   'P 1'
#
loop_
_entity.id
_entity.type
_entity.pdbx_description
1 polymer ?
#
loop_
_entity_poly.entity_id
_entity_poly.type
_entity_poly.pdbx_seq_one_letter_code
_entity_poly.pdbx_strand_id
1 'polypeptide(L)'
;MVTVLNFEILPGTPGLTLAEVAHVLVPGRGRTATGDGLTPEGAARVAVAADLFRSLPVAGRIVCAGYKSPLDSKGRPWTTPEAPGEVFQGVPEADLMREVLLASGLDPFSVRPERHSIDTVANLLRSESEGHFGDPRPVAIVSQRSHLRRILSVIAPYTLRRPYLGVVVPSPFPAPLPPSSVPLPPPSSAGSPSSGPPPSSAPSPSSGPPPSSASSPSSGPPPSSAPAPSSGPSPDAEHFLAELASRLIAARLPADPLRAIRVAERRSVALWRLARAFGKREYH
;
A
#
# COMPACT_ATOMS: atom_id res chain seq x y z
N MET A 1 14.13 26.00 -10.26
CA MET A 1 14.78 24.67 -10.16
C MET A 1 13.96 23.70 -10.99
N VAL A 2 14.55 23.11 -12.03
CA VAL A 2 13.90 22.01 -12.77
C VAL A 2 14.32 20.74 -12.06
N THR A 3 13.42 20.17 -11.25
CA THR A 3 13.63 18.85 -10.66
C THR A 3 13.48 17.84 -11.79
N VAL A 4 14.59 17.36 -12.35
CA VAL A 4 14.56 16.24 -13.30
C VAL A 4 14.24 14.99 -12.47
N LEU A 5 12.96 14.64 -12.43
CA LEU A 5 12.51 13.41 -11.79
C LEU A 5 12.97 12.23 -12.64
N ASN A 6 13.97 11.49 -12.15
CA ASN A 6 14.41 10.25 -12.78
C ASN A 6 13.49 9.12 -12.31
N PHE A 7 12.47 8.83 -13.13
CA PHE A 7 11.64 7.66 -12.92
C PHE A 7 12.35 6.41 -13.42
N GLU A 8 12.33 5.35 -12.62
CA GLU A 8 12.70 4.04 -13.14
C GLU A 8 11.54 3.48 -13.96
N ILE A 9 11.82 3.18 -15.23
CA ILE A 9 10.86 2.65 -16.19
C ILE A 9 11.08 1.15 -16.38
N LEU A 10 10.01 0.37 -16.30
CA LEU A 10 10.00 -1.02 -16.74
C LEU A 10 9.30 -1.13 -18.10
N PRO A 11 9.88 -1.87 -19.06
CA PRO A 11 9.29 -1.98 -20.39
C PRO A 11 7.97 -2.77 -20.35
N GLY A 12 6.98 -2.26 -21.09
CA GLY A 12 5.73 -2.95 -21.38
C GLY A 12 5.63 -3.21 -22.88
N THR A 13 4.97 -2.32 -23.61
CA THR A 13 4.90 -2.34 -25.07
C THR A 13 6.28 -2.04 -25.69
N PRO A 14 6.78 -2.87 -26.63
CA PRO A 14 8.06 -2.63 -27.29
C PRO A 14 8.14 -1.25 -27.95
N GLY A 15 9.23 -0.52 -27.71
CA GLY A 15 9.50 0.78 -28.31
C GLY A 15 8.79 1.98 -27.66
N LEU A 16 7.83 1.75 -26.76
CA LEU A 16 7.12 2.84 -26.09
C LEU A 16 8.04 3.57 -25.08
N THR A 17 8.07 4.89 -25.16
CA THR A 17 8.83 5.77 -24.27
C THR A 17 7.91 6.62 -23.40
N LEU A 18 8.45 7.21 -22.32
CA LEU A 18 7.70 8.09 -21.43
C LEU A 18 7.15 9.33 -22.13
N ALA A 19 7.84 9.81 -23.19
CA ALA A 19 7.42 10.97 -23.97
C ALA A 19 6.11 10.75 -24.74
N GLU A 20 5.73 9.49 -24.96
CA GLU A 20 4.50 9.10 -25.68
C GLU A 20 3.34 8.81 -24.72
N VAL A 21 3.59 8.75 -23.41
CA VAL A 21 2.57 8.49 -22.40
C VAL A 21 1.68 9.73 -22.19
N ALA A 22 0.37 9.52 -22.21
CA ALA A 22 -0.62 10.55 -21.89
C ALA A 22 -1.37 10.27 -20.59
N HIS A 23 -1.57 9.00 -20.23
CA HIS A 23 -2.34 8.60 -19.06
C HIS A 23 -1.48 7.96 -17.98
N VAL A 24 -1.97 8.01 -16.74
CA VAL A 24 -1.37 7.32 -15.59
C VAL A 24 -2.42 6.40 -14.98
N LEU A 25 -2.05 5.16 -14.67
CA LEU A 25 -2.88 4.21 -13.93
C LEU A 25 -2.23 3.91 -12.59
N VAL A 26 -2.98 4.11 -11.51
CA VAL A 26 -2.59 3.82 -10.14
C VAL A 26 -3.46 2.66 -9.64
N PRO A 27 -2.99 1.40 -9.75
CA PRO A 27 -3.71 0.25 -9.22
C PRO A 27 -3.64 0.24 -7.69
N GLY A 28 -4.80 0.00 -7.07
CA GLY A 28 -4.98 -0.12 -5.64
C GLY A 28 -4.29 -1.37 -5.10
N ARG A 29 -3.55 -1.17 -4.02
CA ARG A 29 -2.90 -2.18 -3.16
C ARG A 29 -2.19 -1.48 -2.00
N GLY A 30 -2.95 -0.82 -1.13
CA GLY A 30 -2.32 -0.08 -0.05
C GLY A 30 -3.32 0.63 0.84
N ARG A 31 -4.46 0.02 1.13
CA ARG A 31 -5.44 0.56 2.08
C ARG A 31 -5.04 0.20 3.51
N THR A 32 -5.27 1.10 4.47
CA THR A 32 -5.04 0.81 5.90
C THR A 32 -5.95 -0.31 6.39
N ALA A 33 -5.55 -0.96 7.49
CA ALA A 33 -6.32 -2.04 8.10
C ALA A 33 -7.73 -1.61 8.57
N THR A 34 -7.90 -0.32 8.87
CA THR A 34 -9.15 0.36 9.23
C THR A 34 -10.03 0.69 8.02
N GLY A 35 -9.45 0.73 6.82
CA GLY A 35 -10.18 0.94 5.56
C GLY A 35 -10.50 2.40 5.24
N ASP A 36 -9.95 3.34 6.00
CA ASP A 36 -10.23 4.79 5.94
C ASP A 36 -9.03 5.62 5.44
N GLY A 37 -7.92 4.97 5.09
CA GLY A 37 -6.71 5.67 4.63
C GLY A 37 -5.82 4.81 3.74
N LEU A 38 -4.73 5.42 3.29
CA LEU A 38 -3.66 4.74 2.56
C LEU A 38 -2.51 4.36 3.51
N THR A 39 -1.94 3.19 3.29
CA THR A 39 -0.63 2.80 3.81
C THR A 39 0.46 3.75 3.28
N PRO A 40 1.64 3.81 3.94
CA PRO A 40 2.77 4.58 3.42
C PRO A 40 3.16 4.22 1.98
N GLU A 41 3.09 2.94 1.62
CA GLU A 41 3.34 2.48 0.25
C GLU A 41 2.26 2.91 -0.73
N GLY A 42 0.99 2.92 -0.32
CA GLY A 42 -0.12 3.49 -1.07
C GLY A 42 0.10 4.98 -1.34
N ALA A 43 0.42 5.75 -0.30
CA ALA A 43 0.68 7.18 -0.41
C ALA A 43 1.90 7.49 -1.31
N ALA A 44 3.00 6.75 -1.17
CA ALA A 44 4.18 6.92 -2.01
C ALA A 44 3.89 6.69 -3.49
N ARG A 45 3.05 5.69 -3.82
CA ARG A 45 2.61 5.42 -5.19
C ARG A 45 1.80 6.57 -5.76
N VAL A 46 0.90 7.14 -4.97
CA VAL A 46 0.09 8.30 -5.38
C VAL A 46 0.96 9.52 -5.61
N ALA A 47 1.95 9.77 -4.73
CA ALA A 47 2.91 10.86 -4.89
C ALA A 47 3.72 10.73 -6.19
N VAL A 48 4.29 9.56 -6.45
CA VAL A 48 5.01 9.27 -7.71
C VAL A 48 4.10 9.44 -8.93
N ALA A 49 2.84 9.02 -8.83
CA ALA A 49 1.89 9.18 -9.92
C ALA A 49 1.55 10.65 -10.20
N ALA A 50 1.42 11.48 -9.16
CA ALA A 50 1.20 12.92 -9.31
C ALA A 50 2.39 13.61 -9.98
N ASP A 51 3.60 13.30 -9.51
CA ASP A 51 4.85 13.83 -10.04
C ASP A 51 5.06 13.41 -11.50
N LEU A 52 4.80 12.14 -11.82
CA LEU A 52 4.80 11.65 -13.18
C LEU A 52 3.80 12.43 -14.05
N PHE A 53 2.54 12.51 -13.63
CA PHE A 53 1.49 13.16 -14.40
C PHE A 53 1.81 14.62 -14.74
N ARG A 54 2.38 15.37 -13.78
CA ARG A 54 2.83 16.76 -14.01
C ARG A 54 3.99 16.86 -15.00
N SER A 55 4.82 15.82 -15.08
CA SER A 55 5.98 15.79 -15.97
C SER A 55 5.66 15.34 -17.40
N LEU A 56 4.47 14.79 -17.65
CA LEU A 56 4.10 14.31 -18.98
C LEU A 56 3.92 15.47 -19.97
N PRO A 57 4.41 15.33 -21.20
CA PRO A 57 4.32 16.39 -22.21
C PRO A 57 2.89 16.63 -22.70
N VAL A 58 2.00 15.63 -22.54
CA VAL A 58 0.62 15.68 -23.00
C VAL A 58 -0.30 15.22 -21.86
N ALA A 59 -1.20 16.12 -21.44
CA ALA A 59 -2.15 15.82 -20.40
C ALA A 59 -3.25 14.87 -20.90
N GLY A 60 -3.29 13.66 -20.36
CA GLY A 60 -4.44 12.75 -20.45
C GLY A 60 -5.19 12.73 -19.12
N ARG A 61 -5.26 11.55 -18.50
CA ARG A 61 -5.96 11.32 -17.24
C ARG A 61 -5.14 10.45 -16.30
N ILE A 62 -5.30 10.66 -15.00
CA ILE A 62 -4.84 9.75 -13.97
C ILE A 62 -6.02 8.92 -13.46
N VAL A 63 -5.94 7.60 -13.62
CA VAL A 63 -6.97 6.66 -13.18
C VAL A 63 -6.53 6.01 -11.88
N CYS A 64 -7.28 6.23 -10.81
CA CYS A 64 -7.13 5.56 -9.52
C CYS A 64 -8.06 4.37 -9.51
N ALA A 65 -7.53 3.15 -9.56
CA ALA A 65 -8.35 1.95 -9.73
C ALA A 65 -8.24 1.02 -8.53
N GLY A 66 -9.32 0.80 -7.82
CA GLY A 66 -9.33 -0.10 -6.68
C GLY A 66 -10.48 0.18 -5.74
N TYR A 67 -11.15 -0.89 -5.32
CA TYR A 67 -12.09 -0.85 -4.22
C TYR A 67 -11.55 -1.60 -3.01
N LYS A 68 -11.94 -2.87 -2.88
CA LYS A 68 -11.51 -3.77 -1.82
C LYS A 68 -11.81 -5.21 -2.21
N SER A 69 -11.15 -6.15 -1.55
CA SER A 69 -11.46 -7.57 -1.70
C SER A 69 -12.95 -7.85 -1.40
N PRO A 70 -13.61 -8.80 -2.09
CA PRO A 70 -14.99 -9.17 -1.81
C PRO A 70 -15.18 -9.76 -0.40
N LEU A 71 -14.10 -10.20 0.23
CA LEU A 71 -14.09 -10.72 1.59
C LEU A 71 -13.92 -9.64 2.66
N ASP A 72 -13.51 -8.44 2.25
CA ASP A 72 -13.36 -7.31 3.14
C ASP A 72 -14.74 -6.67 3.37
N SER A 73 -15.33 -6.91 4.54
CA SER A 73 -16.58 -6.27 4.98
C SER A 73 -16.34 -5.07 5.90
N LYS A 74 -15.09 -4.62 6.07
CA LYS A 74 -14.73 -3.51 6.96
C LYS A 74 -15.18 -2.17 6.39
N GLY A 75 -15.28 -1.19 7.28
CA GLY A 75 -15.70 0.19 6.99
C GLY A 75 -17.20 0.40 7.21
N ARG A 76 -17.59 1.66 7.45
CA ARG A 76 -19.02 2.06 7.50
C ARG A 76 -19.56 2.22 6.07
N PRO A 77 -20.88 2.10 5.85
CA PRO A 77 -21.47 2.48 4.58
C PRO A 77 -21.02 3.89 4.16
N TRP A 78 -20.60 4.02 2.90
CA TRP A 78 -20.03 5.24 2.35
C TRP A 78 -20.61 5.49 0.96
N THR A 79 -20.84 6.76 0.64
CA THR A 79 -21.39 7.22 -0.64
C THR A 79 -20.60 8.43 -1.14
N THR A 80 -20.70 8.74 -2.43
CA THR A 80 -20.08 9.93 -3.01
C THR A 80 -21.01 10.59 -4.03
N PRO A 81 -21.02 11.94 -4.13
CA PRO A 81 -21.76 12.64 -5.17
C PRO A 81 -21.35 12.25 -6.60
N GLU A 82 -20.13 11.76 -6.79
CA GLU A 82 -19.61 11.32 -8.10
C GLU A 82 -20.14 9.95 -8.55
N ALA A 83 -20.84 9.22 -7.68
CA ALA A 83 -21.46 7.92 -7.95
C ALA A 83 -22.88 7.88 -7.32
N PRO A 84 -23.82 8.67 -7.86
CA PRO A 84 -25.13 8.85 -7.26
C PRO A 84 -25.91 7.53 -7.22
N GLY A 85 -26.43 7.20 -6.03
CA GLY A 85 -27.18 5.97 -5.79
C GLY A 85 -26.33 4.76 -5.43
N GLU A 86 -24.99 4.87 -5.47
CA GLU A 86 -24.09 3.80 -5.07
C GLU A 86 -23.76 3.89 -3.58
N VAL A 87 -23.77 2.72 -2.92
CA VAL A 87 -23.36 2.56 -1.51
C VAL A 87 -22.23 1.55 -1.44
N PHE A 88 -21.10 2.00 -0.94
CA PHE A 88 -19.92 1.19 -0.69
C PHE A 88 -19.81 0.85 0.80
N GLN A 89 -19.13 -0.23 1.11
CA GLN A 89 -18.81 -0.64 2.47
C GLN A 89 -17.37 -0.17 2.76
N GLY A 90 -17.24 0.96 3.43
CA GLY A 90 -15.97 1.70 3.56
C GLY A 90 -15.62 2.50 2.31
N VAL A 91 -14.63 3.38 2.43
CA VAL A 91 -14.17 4.23 1.33
C VAL A 91 -13.40 3.36 0.32
N PRO A 92 -13.73 3.44 -0.99
CA PRO A 92 -12.91 2.81 -2.01
C PRO A 92 -11.48 3.35 -2.04
N GLU A 93 -10.50 2.46 -2.26
CA GLU A 93 -9.10 2.88 -2.36
C GLU A 93 -8.89 3.92 -3.46
N ALA A 94 -9.62 3.81 -4.58
CA ALA A 94 -9.65 4.78 -5.65
C ALA A 94 -10.01 6.20 -5.18
N ASP A 95 -10.97 6.32 -4.26
CA ASP A 95 -11.38 7.61 -3.71
C ASP A 95 -10.34 8.17 -2.73
N LEU A 96 -9.72 7.31 -1.92
CA LEU A 96 -8.62 7.71 -1.04
C LEU A 96 -7.40 8.20 -1.84
N MET A 97 -7.05 7.51 -2.93
CA MET A 97 -5.99 7.94 -3.85
C MET A 97 -6.36 9.27 -4.54
N ARG A 98 -7.61 9.40 -4.99
CA ARG A 98 -8.11 10.66 -5.59
C ARG A 98 -7.99 11.82 -4.61
N GLU A 99 -8.42 11.66 -3.36
CA GLU A 99 -8.35 12.71 -2.34
C GLU A 99 -6.92 13.25 -2.19
N VAL A 100 -5.92 12.36 -2.10
CA VAL A 100 -4.51 12.75 -2.01
C VAL A 100 -4.04 13.48 -3.28
N LEU A 101 -4.45 13.05 -4.47
CA LEU A 101 -4.12 13.72 -5.73
C LEU A 101 -4.72 15.14 -5.81
N LEU A 102 -5.98 15.30 -5.41
CA LEU A 102 -6.65 16.61 -5.39
C LEU A 102 -6.03 17.54 -4.35
N ALA A 103 -5.68 17.02 -3.16
CA ALA A 103 -4.96 17.77 -2.15
C ALA A 103 -3.56 18.23 -2.63
N SER A 104 -2.97 17.50 -3.58
CA SER A 104 -1.72 17.89 -4.24
C SER A 104 -1.89 18.92 -5.37
N GLY A 105 -3.10 19.43 -5.58
CA GLY A 105 -3.42 20.47 -6.56
C GLY A 105 -3.67 19.98 -7.98
N LEU A 106 -3.90 18.68 -8.20
CA LEU A 106 -4.30 18.19 -9.52
C LEU A 106 -5.76 18.57 -9.84
N ASP A 107 -6.02 18.83 -11.12
CA ASP A 107 -7.36 19.16 -11.62
C ASP A 107 -8.35 18.00 -11.39
N PRO A 108 -9.50 18.24 -10.71
CA PRO A 108 -10.52 17.23 -10.48
C PRO A 108 -11.03 16.50 -11.73
N PHE A 109 -10.98 17.12 -12.91
CA PHE A 109 -11.41 16.50 -14.16
C PHE A 109 -10.37 15.56 -14.78
N SER A 110 -9.10 15.75 -14.43
CA SER A 110 -7.97 14.91 -14.87
C SER A 110 -7.85 13.61 -14.07
N VAL A 111 -8.34 13.60 -12.82
CA VAL A 111 -8.31 12.43 -11.93
C VAL A 111 -9.62 11.64 -12.10
N ARG A 112 -9.55 10.32 -12.26
CA ARG A 112 -10.72 9.44 -12.41
C ARG A 112 -10.65 8.25 -11.45
N PRO A 113 -11.61 8.11 -10.53
CA PRO A 113 -11.70 6.93 -9.67
C PRO A 113 -12.49 5.80 -10.35
N GLU A 114 -11.94 4.58 -10.33
CA GLU A 114 -12.62 3.33 -10.67
C GLU A 114 -12.85 2.53 -9.38
N ARG A 115 -14.13 2.31 -9.03
CA ARG A 115 -14.58 1.95 -7.66
C ARG A 115 -15.14 0.53 -7.53
N HIS A 116 -15.01 -0.30 -8.56
CA HIS A 116 -15.69 -1.61 -8.60
C HIS A 116 -14.72 -2.76 -8.66
N SER A 117 -13.44 -2.51 -8.96
CA SER A 117 -12.41 -3.52 -9.01
C SER A 117 -12.07 -4.10 -7.63
N ILE A 118 -12.02 -5.43 -7.60
CA ILE A 118 -11.82 -6.22 -6.38
C ILE A 118 -10.45 -6.93 -6.33
N ASP A 119 -9.66 -6.78 -7.41
CA ASP A 119 -8.30 -7.30 -7.57
C ASP A 119 -7.58 -6.55 -8.70
N THR A 120 -6.26 -6.76 -8.82
CA THR A 120 -5.43 -6.09 -9.83
C THR A 120 -5.86 -6.35 -11.28
N VAL A 121 -6.35 -7.54 -11.62
CA VAL A 121 -6.83 -7.82 -12.99
C VAL A 121 -8.07 -6.98 -13.28
N ALA A 122 -9.01 -6.95 -12.35
CA ALA A 122 -10.20 -6.10 -12.45
C ALA A 122 -9.84 -4.61 -12.51
N ASN A 123 -8.83 -4.15 -11.75
CA ASN A 123 -8.36 -2.75 -11.80
C ASN A 123 -8.06 -2.33 -13.25
N LEU A 124 -7.22 -3.10 -13.95
CA LEU A 124 -6.80 -2.77 -15.31
C LEU A 124 -7.94 -2.96 -16.32
N LEU A 125 -8.68 -4.06 -16.20
CA LEU A 125 -9.74 -4.40 -17.14
C LEU A 125 -10.90 -3.41 -17.10
N ARG A 126 -11.35 -3.00 -15.91
CA ARG A 126 -12.41 -1.99 -15.74
C ARG A 126 -11.93 -0.61 -16.19
N SER A 127 -10.72 -0.21 -15.78
CA SER A 127 -10.10 1.05 -16.24
C SER A 127 -10.09 1.18 -17.77
N GLU A 128 -9.73 0.10 -18.47
CA GLU A 128 -9.73 0.06 -19.93
C GLU A 128 -11.14 0.04 -20.53
N SER A 129 -11.99 -0.86 -20.04
CA SER A 129 -13.24 -1.22 -20.71
C SER A 129 -14.37 -0.22 -20.47
N GLU A 130 -14.34 0.48 -19.34
CA GLU A 130 -15.37 1.45 -18.95
C GLU A 130 -15.00 2.88 -19.34
N GLY A 131 -13.91 3.06 -20.10
CA GLY A 131 -13.56 4.36 -20.70
C GLY A 131 -12.97 5.37 -19.72
N HIS A 132 -12.42 4.93 -18.58
CA HIS A 132 -11.85 5.83 -17.56
C HIS A 132 -10.74 6.73 -18.12
N PHE A 133 -9.95 6.22 -19.07
CA PHE A 133 -8.90 6.98 -19.76
C PHE A 133 -9.43 8.05 -20.74
N GLY A 134 -10.63 7.86 -21.29
CA GLY A 134 -11.28 8.81 -22.21
C GLY A 134 -10.84 8.76 -23.68
N ASP A 135 -9.62 8.29 -23.97
CA ASP A 135 -9.10 8.14 -25.34
C ASP A 135 -8.10 6.95 -25.42
N PRO A 136 -7.52 6.57 -26.58
CA PRO A 136 -6.71 5.36 -26.73
C PRO A 136 -5.19 5.56 -26.50
N ARG A 137 -4.74 6.75 -26.12
CA ARG A 137 -3.30 7.04 -25.98
C ARG A 137 -2.63 6.18 -24.90
N PRO A 138 -1.29 6.07 -24.92
CA PRO A 138 -0.55 5.19 -24.02
C PRO A 138 -0.69 5.55 -22.54
N VAL A 139 -0.53 4.53 -21.68
CA VAL A 139 -0.63 4.64 -20.22
C VAL A 139 0.64 4.20 -19.50
N ALA A 140 1.04 4.94 -18.47
CA ALA A 140 2.02 4.50 -17.49
C ALA A 140 1.35 3.88 -16.27
N ILE A 141 1.78 2.69 -15.87
CA ILE A 141 1.27 1.99 -14.68
C ILE A 141 2.24 2.23 -13.53
N VAL A 142 1.78 2.87 -12.47
CA VAL A 142 2.62 3.26 -11.31
C VAL A 142 2.41 2.28 -10.16
N SER A 143 3.43 1.50 -9.79
CA SER A 143 3.33 0.52 -8.72
C SER A 143 4.70 0.13 -8.15
N GLN A 144 4.74 -0.58 -7.02
CA GLN A 144 5.98 -1.16 -6.49
C GLN A 144 6.55 -2.18 -7.48
N ARG A 145 7.88 -2.29 -7.55
CA ARG A 145 8.59 -3.09 -8.55
C ARG A 145 8.08 -4.53 -8.69
N SER A 146 7.90 -5.25 -7.58
CA SER A 146 7.45 -6.66 -7.61
C SER A 146 6.04 -6.79 -8.19
N HIS A 147 5.11 -5.94 -7.75
CA HIS A 147 3.75 -5.90 -8.27
C HIS A 147 3.72 -5.50 -9.75
N LEU A 148 4.51 -4.49 -10.12
CA LEU A 148 4.59 -3.97 -11.47
C LEU A 148 5.08 -5.04 -12.46
N ARG A 149 6.10 -5.83 -12.10
CA ARG A 149 6.57 -6.95 -12.95
C ARG A 149 5.45 -7.94 -13.26
N ARG A 150 4.67 -8.32 -12.25
CA ARG A 150 3.50 -9.19 -12.44
C ARG A 150 2.45 -8.52 -13.33
N ILE A 151 2.17 -7.23 -13.12
CA ILE A 151 1.21 -6.51 -13.97
C ILE A 151 1.65 -6.55 -15.44
N LEU A 152 2.89 -6.16 -15.72
CA LEU A 152 3.40 -6.05 -17.09
C LEU A 152 3.50 -7.40 -17.81
N SER A 153 3.88 -8.47 -17.11
CA SER A 153 4.11 -9.79 -17.72
C SER A 153 2.85 -10.67 -17.78
N VAL A 154 1.91 -10.50 -16.87
CA VAL A 154 0.78 -11.43 -16.70
C VAL A 154 -0.58 -10.78 -16.87
N ILE A 155 -0.75 -9.50 -16.52
CA ILE A 155 -2.08 -8.88 -16.45
C ILE A 155 -2.32 -7.98 -17.65
N ALA A 156 -1.49 -6.96 -17.81
CA ALA A 156 -1.62 -5.93 -18.84
C ALA A 156 -1.77 -6.50 -20.28
N PRO A 157 -1.06 -7.56 -20.69
CA PRO A 157 -1.23 -8.15 -22.03
C PRO A 157 -2.65 -8.64 -22.34
N TYR A 158 -3.45 -8.96 -21.32
CA TYR A 158 -4.81 -9.48 -21.48
C TYR A 158 -5.90 -8.48 -21.10
N THR A 159 -5.55 -7.36 -20.49
CA THR A 159 -6.52 -6.39 -19.96
C THR A 159 -6.46 -5.02 -20.63
N LEU A 160 -5.29 -4.59 -21.12
CA LEU A 160 -5.13 -3.28 -21.75
C LEU A 160 -5.10 -3.43 -23.28
N ARG A 161 -5.83 -2.56 -23.98
CA ARG A 161 -5.87 -2.50 -25.46
C ARG A 161 -5.02 -1.36 -26.03
N ARG A 162 -4.39 -0.60 -25.15
CA ARG A 162 -3.51 0.53 -25.46
C ARG A 162 -2.04 0.18 -25.16
N PRO A 163 -1.08 0.89 -25.76
CA PRO A 163 0.31 0.77 -25.35
C PRO A 163 0.49 1.14 -23.87
N TYR A 164 1.37 0.44 -23.18
CA TYR A 164 1.64 0.66 -21.77
C TYR A 164 3.12 0.50 -21.41
N LEU A 165 3.54 1.19 -20.36
CA LEU A 165 4.82 0.97 -19.69
C LEU A 165 4.62 0.99 -18.17
N GLY A 166 5.64 0.56 -17.42
CA GLY A 166 5.63 0.61 -15.96
C GLY A 166 6.52 1.70 -15.41
N VAL A 167 6.08 2.33 -14.31
CA VAL A 167 6.87 3.28 -13.51
C VAL A 167 7.00 2.74 -12.10
N VAL A 168 8.23 2.53 -11.65
CA VAL A 168 8.52 1.95 -10.34
C VAL A 168 8.40 3.02 -9.27
N VAL A 169 7.59 2.71 -8.25
CA VAL A 169 7.63 3.44 -6.99
C VAL A 169 8.83 2.96 -6.19
N PRO A 170 9.75 3.84 -5.79
CA PRO A 170 10.83 3.49 -4.88
C PRO A 170 10.22 2.93 -3.60
N SER A 171 10.68 1.75 -3.16
CA SER A 171 10.28 1.27 -1.84
C SER A 171 10.71 2.30 -0.80
N PRO A 172 9.82 2.73 0.12
CA PRO A 172 10.27 3.53 1.25
C PRO A 172 11.38 2.75 1.96
N PHE A 173 12.42 3.45 2.40
CA PHE A 173 13.57 2.87 3.11
C PHE A 173 13.11 1.82 4.15
N PRO A 174 13.86 0.72 4.36
CA PRO A 174 13.49 -0.25 5.39
C PRO A 174 13.34 0.48 6.73
N ALA A 175 12.37 0.02 7.52
CA ALA A 175 12.14 0.50 8.89
C ALA A 175 13.48 0.63 9.64
N PRO A 176 13.59 1.61 10.58
CA PRO A 176 14.79 1.75 11.39
C PRO A 176 15.15 0.39 11.97
N LEU A 177 16.42 -0.01 11.82
CA LEU A 177 16.95 -1.22 12.43
C LEU A 177 16.54 -1.23 13.91
N PRO A 178 16.17 -2.39 14.49
CA PRO A 178 15.95 -2.48 15.93
C PRO A 178 17.15 -1.87 16.63
N PRO A 179 16.97 -1.06 17.70
CA PRO A 179 18.09 -0.43 18.38
C PRO A 179 19.11 -1.51 18.74
N SER A 180 20.29 -1.37 18.14
CA SER A 180 21.32 -2.38 18.03
C SER A 180 21.61 -3.07 19.36
N SER A 181 21.97 -4.35 19.25
CA SER A 181 23.12 -4.93 19.92
C SER A 181 24.14 -3.85 20.30
N VAL A 182 24.03 -3.32 21.52
CA VAL A 182 25.06 -2.45 22.09
C VAL A 182 26.24 -3.37 22.37
N PRO A 183 27.43 -3.12 21.79
CA PRO A 183 28.64 -3.80 22.25
C PRO A 183 28.83 -3.42 23.71
N LEU A 184 28.77 -4.40 24.61
CA LEU A 184 29.13 -4.21 26.02
C LEU A 184 30.51 -3.55 26.09
N PRO A 185 30.69 -2.47 26.87
CA PRO A 185 32.02 -1.90 27.08
C PRO A 185 32.92 -2.91 27.82
N PRO A 186 34.25 -2.92 27.56
CA PRO A 186 35.17 -3.81 28.23
C PRO A 186 35.30 -3.46 29.72
N PRO A 187 35.61 -4.43 30.60
CA PRO A 187 35.79 -4.16 32.02
C PRO A 187 37.05 -3.32 32.22
N SER A 188 36.90 -2.11 32.77
CA SER A 188 38.04 -1.30 33.20
C SER A 188 38.36 -1.57 34.66
N SER A 189 39.61 -1.98 34.85
CA SER A 189 40.27 -2.30 36.11
C SER A 189 40.42 -1.10 37.04
N ALA A 190 40.58 -1.43 38.32
CA ALA A 190 40.70 -0.55 39.48
C ALA A 190 41.80 0.53 39.39
N GLY A 191 41.52 1.67 40.05
CA GLY A 191 42.49 2.68 40.46
C GLY A 191 41.85 3.65 41.46
N SER A 192 42.24 3.55 42.73
CA SER A 192 41.82 4.42 43.85
C SER A 192 42.69 5.69 43.96
N PRO A 193 42.62 6.50 45.04
CA PRO A 193 41.79 7.71 45.15
C PRO A 193 42.63 8.99 45.36
N SER A 194 42.02 10.17 45.35
CA SER A 194 42.61 11.35 46.01
C SER A 194 41.56 12.36 46.48
N SER A 195 41.89 12.94 47.62
CA SER A 195 41.09 13.64 48.63
C SER A 195 41.06 15.17 48.42
N GLY A 196 39.97 15.82 48.86
CA GLY A 196 39.85 17.30 48.99
C GLY A 196 38.54 17.70 49.69
N PRO A 197 38.46 18.82 50.43
CA PRO A 197 37.95 18.88 51.82
C PRO A 197 36.45 19.27 52.01
N PRO A 198 35.89 19.16 53.24
CA PRO A 198 34.47 19.42 53.58
C PRO A 198 34.25 20.80 54.29
N PRO A 199 33.09 21.09 54.93
CA PRO A 199 31.83 21.61 54.38
C PRO A 199 31.40 22.98 55.01
N SER A 200 30.24 23.53 54.64
CA SER A 200 29.49 24.49 55.49
C SER A 200 27.97 24.52 55.22
N SER A 201 27.23 23.95 56.18
CA SER A 201 26.05 24.45 56.91
C SER A 201 24.80 25.04 56.22
N ALA A 202 23.74 24.21 56.18
CA ALA A 202 22.34 24.39 56.67
C ALA A 202 21.47 25.59 56.20
N PRO A 203 20.10 25.55 56.27
CA PRO A 203 19.26 24.74 57.15
C PRO A 203 18.07 23.97 56.52
N SER A 204 17.56 23.03 57.32
CA SER A 204 16.36 22.19 57.13
C SER A 204 15.05 22.98 57.21
N PRO A 205 13.96 22.44 56.65
CA PRO A 205 12.76 22.33 57.49
C PRO A 205 11.98 21.01 57.36
N SER A 206 11.59 20.56 58.55
CA SER A 206 10.31 19.96 58.98
C SER A 206 9.75 18.72 58.28
N SER A 207 9.83 17.65 59.06
CA SER A 207 9.08 16.39 59.04
C SER A 207 7.58 16.56 58.74
N GLY A 208 7.12 15.96 57.65
CA GLY A 208 5.72 15.59 57.44
C GLY A 208 5.44 14.18 57.98
N PRO A 209 4.20 13.86 58.38
CA PRO A 209 3.84 12.53 58.89
C PRO A 209 3.97 11.45 57.80
N PRO A 210 4.33 10.21 58.15
CA PRO A 210 4.46 9.13 57.17
C PRO A 210 3.08 8.72 56.62
N PRO A 211 2.91 8.53 55.30
CA PRO A 211 1.74 7.85 54.78
C PRO A 211 1.82 6.36 55.08
N SER A 212 0.66 5.82 55.39
CA SER A 212 0.38 4.45 55.81
C SER A 212 0.97 3.39 54.88
N SER A 213 1.45 2.31 55.51
CA SER A 213 1.83 1.03 54.94
C SER A 213 0.90 0.58 53.81
N ALA A 214 1.42 0.63 52.58
CA ALA A 214 0.84 -0.05 51.43
C ALA A 214 1.22 -1.54 51.49
N SER A 215 0.19 -2.39 51.48
CA SER A 215 0.30 -3.84 51.42
C SER A 215 1.08 -4.29 50.18
N SER A 216 2.05 -5.17 50.36
CA SER A 216 2.77 -5.86 49.30
C SER A 216 1.79 -6.60 48.37
N PRO A 217 1.84 -6.45 47.04
CA PRO A 217 1.10 -7.32 46.15
C PRO A 217 1.80 -8.68 46.07
N SER A 218 1.02 -9.73 46.34
CA SER A 218 1.40 -11.12 46.17
C SER A 218 1.84 -11.38 44.73
N SER A 219 2.99 -12.03 44.56
CA SER A 219 3.54 -12.44 43.28
C SER A 219 2.64 -13.50 42.64
N GLY A 220 1.86 -13.10 41.63
CA GLY A 220 1.14 -14.05 40.77
C GLY A 220 2.12 -14.92 39.97
N PRO A 221 1.69 -16.12 39.52
CA PRO A 221 2.52 -17.00 38.70
C PRO A 221 2.89 -16.30 37.37
N PRO A 222 4.07 -16.60 36.79
CA PRO A 222 4.51 -15.98 35.55
C PRO A 222 3.52 -16.27 34.42
N PRO A 223 3.27 -15.33 33.50
CA PRO A 223 2.41 -15.58 32.35
C PRO A 223 3.04 -16.68 31.49
N SER A 224 2.26 -17.72 31.22
CA SER A 224 2.58 -18.75 30.23
C SER A 224 3.02 -18.09 28.92
N SER A 225 4.21 -18.47 28.47
CA SER A 225 4.81 -18.08 27.20
C SER A 225 3.76 -18.10 26.09
N ALA A 226 3.46 -16.93 25.53
CA ALA A 226 2.61 -16.82 24.36
C ALA A 226 3.24 -17.67 23.22
N PRO A 227 2.44 -18.43 22.45
CA PRO A 227 2.96 -19.18 21.32
C PRO A 227 3.60 -18.20 20.32
N ALA A 228 4.80 -18.56 19.86
CA ALA A 228 5.55 -17.77 18.89
C ALA A 228 4.70 -17.50 17.62
N PRO A 229 4.79 -16.30 17.03
CA PRO A 229 4.08 -16.00 15.79
C PRO A 229 4.55 -16.96 14.69
N SER A 230 3.60 -17.69 14.12
CA SER A 230 3.79 -18.54 12.93
C SER A 230 4.52 -17.76 11.85
N SER A 231 5.71 -18.21 11.48
CA SER A 231 6.47 -17.68 10.34
C SER A 231 5.57 -17.70 9.10
N GLY A 232 5.23 -16.52 8.60
CA GLY A 232 4.46 -16.39 7.36
C GLY A 232 5.21 -17.00 6.16
N PRO A 233 4.53 -17.22 5.03
CA PRO A 233 5.20 -17.63 3.81
C PRO A 233 6.30 -16.62 3.43
N SER A 234 7.40 -17.10 2.84
CA SER A 234 8.46 -16.21 2.37
C SER A 234 7.92 -15.25 1.29
N PRO A 235 8.51 -14.05 1.13
CA PRO A 235 8.10 -13.08 0.11
C PRO A 235 8.04 -13.67 -1.32
N ASP A 236 8.92 -14.62 -1.62
CA ASP A 236 8.97 -15.31 -2.92
C ASP A 236 7.76 -16.24 -3.13
N ALA A 237 7.31 -16.93 -2.08
CA ALA A 237 6.14 -17.81 -2.14
C ALA A 237 4.85 -16.99 -2.31
N GLU A 238 4.74 -15.84 -1.64
CA GLU A 238 3.61 -14.93 -1.83
C GLU A 238 3.56 -14.37 -3.24
N HIS A 239 4.71 -13.96 -3.78
CA HIS A 239 4.82 -13.48 -5.16
C HIS A 239 4.39 -14.56 -6.16
N PHE A 240 4.87 -15.80 -6.00
CA PHE A 240 4.51 -16.91 -6.87
C PHE A 240 3.01 -17.21 -6.85
N LEU A 241 2.40 -17.29 -5.65
CA LEU A 241 0.96 -17.52 -5.52
C LEU A 241 0.14 -16.37 -6.13
N ALA A 242 0.57 -15.13 -5.91
CA ALA A 242 -0.07 -13.95 -6.46
C ALA A 242 0.01 -13.92 -8.00
N GLU A 243 1.10 -14.38 -8.58
CA GLU A 243 1.25 -14.53 -10.02
C GLU A 243 0.35 -15.64 -10.58
N LEU A 244 0.34 -16.81 -9.94
CA LEU A 244 -0.52 -17.93 -10.32
C LEU A 244 -2.00 -17.53 -10.29
N ALA A 245 -2.43 -16.84 -9.22
CA ALA A 245 -3.79 -16.31 -9.10
C ALA A 245 -4.12 -15.35 -10.25
N SER A 246 -3.23 -14.40 -10.56
CA SER A 246 -3.42 -13.46 -11.68
C SER A 246 -3.52 -14.18 -13.02
N ARG A 247 -2.69 -15.19 -13.28
CA ARG A 247 -2.77 -16.02 -14.49
C ARG A 247 -4.11 -16.75 -14.57
N LEU A 248 -4.58 -17.34 -13.48
CA LEU A 248 -5.88 -18.04 -13.45
C LEU A 248 -7.06 -17.11 -13.72
N ILE A 249 -7.02 -15.88 -13.19
CA ILE A 249 -8.06 -14.88 -13.42
C ILE A 249 -8.03 -14.41 -14.89
N ALA A 250 -6.85 -14.07 -15.41
CA ALA A 250 -6.67 -13.52 -16.76
C ALA A 250 -6.71 -14.57 -17.89
N ALA A 251 -6.59 -15.87 -17.59
CA ALA A 251 -6.53 -16.92 -18.60
C ALA A 251 -7.80 -16.98 -19.45
N ARG A 252 -7.66 -16.83 -20.77
CA ARG A 252 -8.77 -16.94 -21.74
C ARG A 252 -9.94 -16.00 -21.41
N LEU A 253 -9.65 -14.74 -21.07
CA LEU A 253 -10.70 -13.74 -20.96
C LEU A 253 -11.44 -13.58 -22.30
N PRO A 254 -12.78 -13.52 -22.30
CA PRO A 254 -13.57 -13.21 -23.49
C PRO A 254 -13.19 -11.88 -24.15
N ALA A 255 -13.38 -11.75 -25.46
CA ALA A 255 -13.17 -10.50 -26.18
C ALA A 255 -14.22 -9.41 -25.81
N ASP A 256 -15.44 -9.83 -25.45
CA ASP A 256 -16.48 -8.94 -24.95
C ASP A 256 -16.10 -8.37 -23.57
N PRO A 257 -15.96 -7.04 -23.41
CA PRO A 257 -15.46 -6.44 -22.17
C PRO A 257 -16.33 -6.74 -20.94
N LEU A 258 -17.65 -6.64 -21.08
CA LEU A 258 -18.58 -6.87 -19.95
C LEU A 258 -18.57 -8.33 -19.51
N ARG A 259 -18.45 -9.27 -20.44
CA ARG A 259 -18.26 -10.69 -20.12
C ARG A 259 -16.88 -10.95 -19.51
N ALA A 260 -15.83 -10.28 -19.99
CA ALA A 260 -14.49 -10.41 -19.42
C ALA A 260 -14.45 -9.97 -17.95
N ILE A 261 -15.05 -8.82 -17.62
CA ILE A 261 -15.17 -8.33 -16.25
C ILE A 261 -15.87 -9.36 -15.36
N ARG A 262 -17.05 -9.83 -15.77
CA ARG A 262 -17.81 -10.83 -15.00
C ARG A 262 -17.06 -12.15 -14.80
N VAL A 263 -16.28 -12.59 -15.79
CA VAL A 263 -15.45 -13.79 -15.70
C VAL A 263 -14.29 -13.59 -14.73
N ALA A 264 -13.60 -12.45 -14.83
CA ALA A 264 -12.48 -12.10 -13.95
C ALA A 264 -12.96 -12.04 -12.48
N GLU A 265 -14.05 -11.32 -12.21
CA GLU A 265 -14.61 -11.17 -10.87
C GLU A 265 -15.04 -12.50 -10.28
N ARG A 266 -15.73 -13.35 -11.05
CA ARG A 266 -16.15 -14.67 -10.59
C ARG A 266 -14.96 -15.52 -10.17
N ARG A 267 -13.88 -15.53 -10.97
CA ARG A 267 -12.65 -16.28 -10.69
C ARG A 267 -11.94 -15.72 -9.46
N SER A 268 -11.86 -14.41 -9.35
CA SER A 268 -11.30 -13.72 -8.19
C SER A 268 -12.04 -14.09 -6.90
N VAL A 269 -13.37 -13.98 -6.89
CA VAL A 269 -14.20 -14.37 -5.75
C VAL A 269 -13.99 -15.84 -5.39
N ALA A 270 -13.89 -16.74 -6.36
CA ALA A 270 -13.63 -18.16 -6.11
C ALA A 270 -12.26 -18.40 -5.46
N LEU A 271 -11.21 -17.76 -5.98
CA LEU A 271 -9.86 -17.84 -5.40
C LEU A 271 -9.81 -17.25 -4.00
N TRP A 272 -10.50 -16.14 -3.76
CA TRP A 272 -10.62 -15.55 -2.43
C TRP A 272 -11.31 -16.49 -1.43
N ARG A 273 -12.43 -17.10 -1.83
CA ARG A 273 -13.12 -18.10 -0.99
C ARG A 273 -12.22 -19.27 -0.65
N LEU A 274 -11.42 -19.74 -1.63
CA LEU A 274 -10.46 -20.81 -1.42
C LEU A 274 -9.34 -20.39 -0.46
N ALA A 275 -8.74 -19.21 -0.65
CA ALA A 275 -7.72 -18.67 0.25
C ALA A 275 -8.24 -18.56 1.70
N ARG A 276 -9.48 -18.12 1.86
CA ARG A 276 -10.16 -18.06 3.17
C ARG A 276 -10.33 -19.44 3.79
N ALA A 277 -10.71 -20.45 3.01
CA ALA A 277 -10.83 -21.83 3.48
C ALA A 277 -9.49 -22.37 4.00
N PHE A 278 -8.36 -21.91 3.43
CA PHE A 278 -7.01 -22.20 3.91
C PHE A 278 -6.50 -21.25 5.00
N GLY A 279 -7.37 -20.46 5.62
CA GLY A 279 -7.00 -19.59 6.75
C GLY A 279 -6.20 -18.35 6.38
N LYS A 280 -6.05 -18.03 5.09
CA LYS A 280 -5.49 -16.75 4.63
C LYS A 280 -6.56 -15.67 4.83
N ARG A 281 -6.56 -15.09 6.03
CA ARG A 281 -7.33 -13.90 6.38
C ARG A 281 -6.43 -12.71 6.15
N GLU A 282 -6.98 -11.68 5.52
CA GLU A 282 -6.43 -10.34 5.38
C GLU A 282 -5.73 -10.05 4.04
N TYR A 283 -6.37 -9.12 3.34
CA TYR A 283 -5.78 -8.27 2.33
C TYR A 283 -5.04 -7.15 3.08
N HIS A 284 -3.75 -6.99 2.84
CA HIS A 284 -3.03 -5.72 3.04
C HIS A 284 -2.38 -5.36 1.70
#